data_AF-A0A918GLY1-F1
#
_entry.id   AF-A0A918GLY1-F1
#
_cell.length_a   1.000
_cell.length_b   1.000
_cell.length_c   1.000
_cell.angle_alpha   90.00
_cell.angle_beta   90.00
_cell.angle_gamma   90.00
#
_symmetry.space_group_name_H-M   'P 1'
#
loop_
_entity.id
_entity.type
_entity.pdbx_description
1 polymer ?
#
loop_
_entity_poly.entity_id
_entity_poly.type
_entity_poly.pdbx_seq_one_letter_code
_entity_poly.pdbx_strand_id
1 'polypeptide(L)'
;MSGLLWATVAPVTIVETFLVFAVIPLAIYAVVALVTLRDRFAKNPRYRPGQDWDHPPVWWTANPAGLDAGHTAVAATESAPVRTAKGGARGSW
;
A
#
# COMPACT_ATOMS: atom_id res chain seq x y z
N MET A 1 53.47 -19.15 39.71
CA MET A 1 52.54 -20.25 39.32
C MET A 1 51.16 -19.82 39.79
N SER A 2 50.36 -19.20 38.92
CA SER A 2 49.11 -18.53 39.31
C SER A 2 47.96 -19.04 38.44
N GLY A 3 46.86 -19.36 39.12
CA GLY A 3 45.78 -20.23 38.68
C GLY A 3 44.98 -19.74 37.48
N LEU A 4 44.68 -20.70 36.61
CA LEU A 4 43.77 -20.59 35.48
C LEU A 4 42.32 -20.51 36.01
N LEU A 5 41.76 -19.31 36.12
CA LEU A 5 40.33 -19.08 36.34
C LEU A 5 39.61 -19.36 35.01
N TRP A 6 39.27 -20.61 34.76
CA TRP A 6 38.40 -20.98 33.65
C TRP A 6 37.02 -20.39 33.95
N ALA A 7 36.53 -19.51 33.07
CA ALA A 7 35.19 -18.96 33.17
C ALA A 7 34.17 -20.10 33.04
N THR A 8 33.34 -20.30 34.07
CA THR A 8 32.17 -21.19 33.99
C THR A 8 31.17 -20.58 33.03
N VAL A 9 31.06 -21.13 31.81
CA VAL A 9 29.98 -20.77 30.88
C VAL A 9 28.71 -21.50 31.35
N ALA A 10 27.62 -20.77 31.54
CA ALA A 10 26.34 -21.39 31.90
C ALA A 10 25.88 -22.35 30.80
N PRO A 11 25.37 -23.55 31.14
CA PRO A 11 24.91 -24.51 30.14
C PRO A 11 23.64 -23.98 29.45
N VAL A 12 23.74 -23.71 28.15
CA VAL A 12 22.61 -23.32 27.30
C VAL A 12 21.74 -24.55 27.04
N THR A 13 20.42 -24.39 27.20
CA THR A 13 19.48 -25.49 26.94
C THR A 13 19.12 -25.57 25.45
N ILE A 14 18.74 -26.77 24.99
CA ILE A 14 18.23 -26.96 23.62
C ILE A 14 17.00 -26.07 23.38
N VAL A 15 16.12 -25.95 24.38
CA VAL A 15 14.93 -25.09 24.32
C VAL A 15 15.31 -23.63 24.10
N GLU A 16 16.29 -23.13 24.86
CA GLU A 16 16.81 -21.77 24.72
C GLU A 16 17.37 -21.50 23.33
N THR A 17 18.11 -22.46 22.78
CA THR A 17 18.63 -22.38 21.40
C THR A 17 17.49 -22.23 20.39
N PHE A 18 16.42 -23.04 20.49
CA PHE A 18 15.26 -22.92 19.60
C PHE A 18 14.52 -21.59 19.77
N LEU A 19 14.31 -21.15 21.01
CA LEU A 19 13.67 -19.86 21.28
C LEU A 19 14.43 -18.72 20.61
N VAL A 20 15.74 -18.69 20.77
CA VAL A 20 16.56 -17.60 20.25
C VAL A 20 16.72 -17.66 18.73
N PHE A 21 17.01 -18.84 18.16
CA PHE A 21 17.38 -18.94 16.75
C PHE A 21 16.24 -19.25 15.79
N ALA A 22 15.11 -19.80 16.27
CA ALA A 22 13.95 -20.08 15.43
C ALA A 22 12.78 -19.17 15.79
N VAL A 23 12.42 -19.09 17.07
CA VAL A 23 11.19 -18.39 17.49
C VAL A 23 11.34 -16.88 17.35
N ILE A 24 12.43 -16.28 17.83
CA ILE A 24 12.62 -14.82 17.71
C ILE A 24 12.61 -14.37 16.24
N PRO A 25 13.39 -14.97 15.30
CA PRO A 25 13.33 -14.56 13.90
C PRO A 25 11.94 -14.74 13.28
N LEU A 26 11.26 -15.85 13.57
CA LEU A 26 9.92 -16.11 13.05
C LEU A 26 8.90 -15.11 13.59
N ALA A 27 9.00 -14.73 14.87
CA ALA A 27 8.17 -13.70 15.48
C ALA A 27 8.39 -12.33 14.81
N ILE A 28 9.65 -11.96 14.53
CA ILE A 28 9.97 -10.72 13.81
C ILE A 28 9.33 -10.73 12.42
N TYR A 29 9.51 -11.81 11.66
CA TYR A 29 8.88 -11.93 10.34
C TYR A 29 7.35 -11.89 10.41
N ALA A 30 6.75 -12.54 11.40
CA ALA A 30 5.31 -12.51 11.60
C ALA A 30 4.80 -11.09 11.87
N VAL A 31 5.49 -10.32 12.72
CA VAL A 31 5.15 -8.91 12.98
C VAL A 31 5.26 -8.07 11.71
N VAL A 32 6.38 -8.18 10.99
CA VAL A 32 6.58 -7.45 9.73
C VAL A 32 5.53 -7.81 8.70
N ALA A 33 5.23 -9.10 8.54
CA ALA A 33 4.19 -9.58 7.64
C ALA A 33 2.81 -9.03 8.02
N LEU A 34 2.45 -9.05 9.30
CA LEU A 34 1.17 -8.55 9.78
C LEU A 34 1.00 -7.05 9.49
N VAL A 35 2.03 -6.25 9.79
CA VAL A 35 2.04 -4.81 9.50
C VAL A 35 1.94 -4.54 8.00
N THR A 36 2.68 -5.30 7.18
CA THR A 36 2.71 -5.14 5.73
C THR A 36 1.39 -5.54 5.08
N LEU A 37 0.76 -6.62 5.55
CA LEU A 37 -0.50 -7.12 4.99
C LEU A 37 -1.72 -6.38 5.52
N ARG A 38 -1.62 -5.63 6.62
CA ARG A 38 -2.72 -4.85 7.20
C ARG A 38 -3.45 -4.01 6.15
N ASP A 39 -2.72 -3.28 5.33
CA ASP A 39 -3.30 -2.40 4.30
C ASP A 39 -4.00 -3.17 3.19
N ARG A 40 -3.63 -4.43 2.95
CA ARG A 40 -4.28 -5.30 1.96
C ARG A 40 -5.69 -5.70 2.40
N PHE A 41 -5.89 -5.89 3.70
CA PHE A 41 -7.20 -6.22 4.26
C PHE A 41 -8.11 -5.01 4.42
N ALA A 42 -7.54 -3.80 4.55
CA ALA A 42 -8.29 -2.55 4.65
C ALA A 42 -8.66 -1.92 3.29
N LYS A 43 -8.45 -2.63 2.17
CA LYS A 43 -8.68 -2.07 0.83
C LYS A 43 -10.16 -1.77 0.59
N ASN A 44 -10.42 -0.61 -0.03
CA ASN A 44 -11.76 -0.24 -0.47
C ASN A 44 -12.36 -1.31 -1.38
N PRO A 45 -13.65 -1.62 -1.20
CA PRO A 45 -14.35 -2.57 -2.05
C PRO A 45 -14.29 -2.11 -3.51
N ARG A 46 -14.11 -3.08 -4.42
CA ARG A 46 -14.12 -2.81 -5.86
C ARG A 46 -15.54 -2.43 -6.27
N TYR A 47 -15.66 -1.35 -7.04
CA TYR A 47 -16.92 -0.94 -7.66
C TYR A 47 -17.56 -2.11 -8.43
N ARG A 48 -18.87 -2.27 -8.29
CA ARG A 48 -19.67 -3.27 -9.00
C ARG A 48 -20.60 -2.59 -10.02
N PRO A 49 -20.76 -3.14 -11.24
CA PRO A 49 -21.75 -2.62 -12.18
C PRO A 49 -23.14 -2.62 -11.56
N GLY A 50 -23.85 -1.49 -11.64
CA GLY A 50 -25.17 -1.27 -11.04
C GLY A 50 -25.15 -0.74 -9.59
N GLN A 51 -23.97 -0.61 -8.97
CA GLN A 51 -23.81 0.14 -7.72
C GLN A 51 -23.79 1.65 -8.03
N ASP A 52 -24.29 2.48 -7.12
CA ASP A 52 -24.11 3.93 -7.22
C ASP A 52 -22.62 4.32 -7.10
N TRP A 53 -22.24 5.37 -7.82
CA TRP A 53 -20.86 5.83 -7.90
C TRP A 53 -20.57 6.87 -6.79
N ASP A 54 -19.99 6.39 -5.68
CA ASP A 54 -19.63 7.23 -4.53
C ASP A 54 -18.19 7.76 -4.57
N HIS A 55 -17.44 7.46 -5.62
CA HIS A 55 -16.05 7.89 -5.75
C HIS A 55 -15.96 9.30 -6.35
N PRO A 56 -14.92 10.09 -6.00
CA PRO A 56 -14.69 11.37 -6.66
C PRO A 56 -14.51 11.18 -8.17
N PRO A 57 -14.90 12.17 -9.00
CA PRO A 57 -14.68 12.09 -10.45
C PRO A 57 -13.18 12.02 -10.75
N VAL A 58 -12.78 11.04 -11.57
CA VAL A 58 -11.37 10.85 -11.94
C VAL A 58 -11.23 10.88 -13.45
N TRP A 59 -10.26 11.65 -13.94
CA TRP A 59 -9.87 11.68 -15.35
C TRP A 59 -8.53 10.96 -15.54
N TRP A 60 -8.48 9.96 -16.41
CA TRP A 60 -7.25 9.21 -16.69
C TRP A 60 -6.70 9.67 -18.04
N THR A 61 -5.49 10.25 -18.04
CA THR A 61 -4.81 10.67 -19.26
C THR A 61 -3.77 9.64 -19.70
N ALA A 62 -3.62 9.45 -21.01
CA ALA A 62 -2.52 8.67 -21.58
C ALA A 62 -1.22 9.47 -21.70
N ASN A 63 -1.28 10.81 -21.58
CA ASN A 63 -0.11 11.70 -21.62
C ASN A 63 -0.11 12.63 -20.39
N PRO A 64 0.54 12.22 -19.28
CA PRO A 64 0.62 13.04 -18.08
C PRO A 64 1.49 14.29 -18.29
N ALA A 65 2.49 14.24 -19.18
CA ALA A 65 3.36 15.38 -19.46
C ALA A 65 2.66 16.50 -20.23
N GLY A 66 1.54 16.19 -20.91
CA GLY A 66 0.69 17.18 -21.56
C GLY A 66 -0.37 17.79 -20.64
N LEU A 67 -0.36 17.47 -19.34
CA LEU A 67 -1.26 18.09 -18.38
C LEU A 67 -0.58 19.29 -17.72
N ASP A 68 -1.07 20.50 -18.01
CA ASP A 68 -0.64 21.69 -17.28
C ASP A 68 -1.07 21.61 -15.80
N ALA A 69 -0.42 22.39 -14.92
CA ALA A 69 -0.67 22.44 -13.47
C ALA A 69 -2.14 22.76 -13.08
N GLY A 70 -2.97 23.19 -14.02
CA GLY A 70 -4.41 23.43 -13.84
C GLY A 70 -5.28 22.16 -13.88
N HIS A 71 -4.74 20.97 -14.13
CA HIS A 71 -5.51 19.72 -14.13
C HIS A 71 -5.62 19.02 -12.77
N THR A 72 -5.04 19.59 -11.71
CA THR A 72 -5.36 19.20 -10.33
C THR A 72 -6.78 19.63 -10.00
N ALA A 73 -7.71 18.68 -9.95
CA ALA A 73 -9.08 18.79 -9.43
C ALA A 73 -9.66 20.22 -9.43
N VAL A 74 -10.02 20.72 -10.63
CA VAL A 74 -10.61 22.05 -10.78
C VAL A 74 -11.95 22.06 -10.04
N ALA A 75 -12.01 22.78 -8.91
CA ALA A 75 -13.26 23.29 -8.38
C ALA A 75 -13.91 24.12 -9.49
N ALA A 76 -15.09 23.69 -9.94
CA ALA A 76 -15.78 24.24 -11.10
C ALA A 76 -15.89 25.77 -11.00
N THR A 77 -15.07 26.48 -11.79
CA THR A 77 -15.24 27.91 -12.04
C THR A 77 -15.85 28.06 -13.42
N GLU A 78 -17.00 28.73 -13.48
CA GLU A 78 -17.75 29.05 -14.70
C GLU A 78 -16.92 29.95 -15.63
N SER A 79 -16.13 29.34 -16.50
CA SER A 79 -15.66 30.02 -17.71
C SER A 79 -15.86 29.05 -18.86
N ALA A 80 -16.86 29.35 -19.70
CA ALA A 80 -17.30 28.44 -20.75
C ALA A 80 -16.21 28.29 -21.83
N PRO A 81 -15.66 27.08 -22.07
CA PRO A 81 -14.63 26.89 -23.08
C PRO A 81 -15.20 26.97 -24.51
N VAL A 82 -14.39 27.50 -25.44
CA VAL A 82 -14.67 27.53 -26.88
C VAL A 82 -14.92 26.11 -27.39
N ARG A 83 -16.10 25.83 -27.93
CA ARG A 83 -16.49 24.48 -28.37
C ARG A 83 -15.81 24.12 -29.70
N THR A 84 -14.85 23.20 -29.64
CA THR A 84 -14.11 22.60 -30.76
C THR A 84 -14.59 21.18 -31.11
N ALA A 85 -15.85 20.86 -30.80
CA ALA A 85 -16.37 19.49 -30.89
C ALA A 85 -16.33 18.96 -32.33
N LYS A 86 -15.54 17.90 -32.55
CA LYS A 86 -15.34 17.26 -33.86
C LYS A 86 -16.23 16.01 -34.07
N GLY A 87 -16.93 15.53 -33.04
CA GLY A 87 -17.84 14.38 -33.11
C GLY A 87 -18.22 13.83 -31.73
N GLY A 88 -19.06 12.78 -31.67
CA GLY A 88 -19.46 12.10 -30.43
C GLY A 88 -20.13 10.75 -30.70
N ALA A 89 -20.01 9.82 -29.75
CA ALA A 89 -20.66 8.51 -29.77
C ALA A 89 -21.36 8.26 -28.43
N ARG A 90 -22.53 7.62 -28.44
CA ARG A 90 -23.28 7.28 -27.22
C ARG A 90 -23.95 5.92 -27.36
N GLY A 91 -24.13 5.24 -26.23
CA GLY A 91 -24.93 4.03 -26.09
C GLY A 91 -25.49 3.94 -24.66
N SER A 92 -26.58 3.21 -24.49
CA SER A 92 -27.14 2.86 -23.18
C SER A 92 -26.91 1.37 -22.96
N TRP A 93 -26.24 1.04 -21.86
CA TRP A 93 -26.03 -0.33 -21.38
C TRP A 93 -27.06 -0.63 -20.29
#